data_AF-A0AAN9I9Q6-F1
#
_entry.id   AF-A0AAN9I9Q6-F1
#
_cell.length_a   1.000
_cell.length_b   1.000
_cell.length_c   1.000
_cell.angle_alpha   90.00
_cell.angle_beta   90.00
_cell.angle_gamma   90.00
#
_symmetry.space_group_name_H-M   'P 1'
#
loop_
_entity.id
_entity.type
_entity.pdbx_description
1 polymer ?
#
loop_
_entity_poly.entity_id
_entity_poly.type
_entity_poly.pdbx_seq_one_letter_code
_entity_poly.pdbx_strand_id
1 'polypeptide(L)'
;MVGHNISRATASFGILLCLLVSAVVHCSGEAICSRKCIAEQCDTVGIKYGKYCGVGHSGCPGEEPCDDLDACCMAHDACVGKFGMTHVKCHTKLRNCLIKVQKSGKVGFSNECPYSTAAPTMIRGMDLAILLSQLGNSVVLSSLSPPTPLVIITPAVKVTIVVAILIAVIHFSCYSSSSSVILSFYQNTIKRTRISSLLFDNFNYH
;
A
#
# COMPACT_ATOMS: atom_id res chain seq x y z
N MET A 1 -21.14 52.48 7.74
CA MET A 1 -20.37 52.19 6.51
C MET A 1 -19.10 51.45 6.92
N VAL A 2 -19.09 50.13 6.87
CA VAL A 2 -17.85 49.33 7.05
C VAL A 2 -17.74 48.48 5.81
N GLY A 3 -16.96 48.96 4.84
CA GLY A 3 -16.66 48.22 3.61
C GLY A 3 -15.58 47.20 3.91
N HIS A 4 -15.92 45.91 3.87
CA HIS A 4 -14.94 44.83 3.88
C HIS A 4 -14.21 44.82 2.54
N ASN A 5 -13.01 45.41 2.50
CA ASN A 5 -12.07 45.25 1.40
C ASN A 5 -11.46 43.84 1.47
N ILE A 6 -12.14 42.88 0.84
CA ILE A 6 -11.59 41.56 0.59
C ILE A 6 -10.54 41.72 -0.51
N SER A 7 -9.27 41.64 -0.14
CA SER A 7 -8.15 41.67 -1.10
C SER A 7 -8.28 40.50 -2.08
N ARG A 8 -8.19 40.77 -3.38
CA ARG A 8 -8.32 39.77 -4.46
C ARG A 8 -7.33 38.59 -4.31
N ALA A 9 -6.25 38.78 -3.56
CA ALA A 9 -5.25 37.76 -3.25
C ALA A 9 -5.72 36.75 -2.17
N THR A 10 -6.59 37.16 -1.24
CA THR A 10 -7.08 36.28 -0.16
C THR A 10 -8.17 35.34 -0.66
N ALA A 11 -8.97 35.80 -1.62
CA ALA A 11 -9.98 34.98 -2.29
C ALA A 11 -9.36 33.89 -3.18
N SER A 12 -8.23 34.17 -3.85
CA SER A 12 -7.55 33.19 -4.72
C SER A 12 -6.87 32.07 -3.93
N PHE A 13 -6.30 32.38 -2.76
CA PHE A 13 -5.74 31.36 -1.86
C PHE A 13 -6.83 30.44 -1.27
N GLY A 14 -7.99 30.99 -0.91
CA GLY A 14 -9.13 30.19 -0.42
C GLY A 14 -9.68 29.24 -1.48
N ILE A 15 -9.76 29.68 -2.75
CA ILE A 15 -10.22 28.85 -3.88
C ILE A 15 -9.18 27.79 -4.24
N LEU A 16 -7.87 28.12 -4.25
CA LEU A 16 -6.80 27.14 -4.49
C LEU A 16 -6.73 26.09 -3.37
N LEU A 17 -6.89 26.50 -2.11
CA LEU A 17 -6.96 25.59 -0.97
C LEU A 17 -8.21 24.71 -1.04
N CYS A 18 -9.38 25.25 -1.38
CA CYS A 18 -10.59 24.45 -1.58
C CYS A 18 -10.47 23.46 -2.75
N LEU A 19 -9.84 23.84 -3.88
CA LEU A 19 -9.60 22.92 -5.00
C LEU A 19 -8.60 21.82 -4.63
N LEU A 20 -7.59 22.13 -3.81
CA LEU A 20 -6.67 21.14 -3.25
C LEU A 20 -7.38 20.21 -2.27
N VAL A 21 -8.35 20.71 -1.48
CA VAL A 21 -9.16 19.92 -0.53
C VAL A 21 -10.18 19.02 -1.26
N SER A 22 -10.77 19.48 -2.37
CA SER A 22 -11.67 18.65 -3.20
C SER A 22 -10.98 17.44 -3.83
N ALA A 23 -9.68 17.52 -4.08
CA ALA A 23 -8.87 16.39 -4.54
C ALA A 23 -8.61 15.33 -3.44
N VAL A 24 -8.89 15.65 -2.17
CA VAL A 24 -8.68 14.77 -1.01
C VAL A 24 -9.95 13.99 -0.64
N VAL A 25 -11.14 14.44 -1.07
CA VAL A 25 -12.46 13.92 -0.63
C VAL A 25 -13.08 12.96 -1.67
N HIS A 26 -12.27 12.14 -2.33
CA HIS A 26 -12.76 10.92 -2.99
C HIS A 26 -11.85 9.73 -2.69
N CYS A 27 -11.49 9.58 -1.42
CA CYS A 27 -10.98 8.31 -0.91
C CYS A 27 -12.14 7.45 -0.38
N SER A 28 -13.19 7.28 -1.20
CA SER A 28 -14.18 6.22 -0.98
C SER A 28 -13.57 4.93 -1.56
N GLY A 29 -12.47 4.48 -0.97
CA GLY A 29 -11.95 3.14 -1.19
C GLY A 29 -12.88 2.16 -0.50
N GLU A 30 -14.09 1.97 -1.03
CA GLU A 30 -14.81 0.73 -0.77
C GLU A 30 -13.81 -0.38 -1.14
N ALA A 31 -13.49 -1.26 -0.20
CA ALA A 31 -12.57 -2.35 -0.46
C ALA A 31 -13.17 -3.16 -1.61
N ILE A 32 -12.68 -2.93 -2.83
CA ILE A 32 -13.12 -3.64 -4.03
C ILE A 32 -12.63 -5.06 -3.86
N CYS A 33 -13.48 -5.86 -3.24
CA CYS A 33 -13.25 -7.27 -3.03
C CYS A 33 -13.91 -8.07 -4.17
N SER A 34 -13.32 -9.18 -4.55
CA SER A 34 -13.83 -10.03 -5.61
C SER A 34 -14.82 -11.06 -5.06
N ARG A 35 -15.96 -11.23 -5.75
CA ARG A 35 -16.88 -12.37 -5.60
C ARG A 35 -16.81 -13.35 -6.77
N LYS A 36 -15.95 -13.10 -7.76
CA LYS A 36 -15.86 -13.87 -9.00
C LYS A 36 -14.45 -14.40 -9.22
N CYS A 37 -14.36 -15.62 -9.73
CA CYS A 37 -13.10 -16.19 -10.19
C CYS A 37 -12.71 -15.54 -11.52
N ILE A 38 -11.64 -14.76 -11.52
CA ILE A 38 -11.12 -14.09 -12.72
C ILE A 38 -9.73 -14.61 -13.08
N ALA A 39 -9.37 -14.50 -14.35
CA ALA A 39 -8.11 -14.98 -14.90
C ALA A 39 -7.58 -13.91 -15.88
N GLU A 40 -6.77 -13.00 -15.37
CA GLU A 40 -6.23 -11.87 -16.14
C GLU A 40 -4.71 -11.77 -15.94
N GLN A 41 -3.99 -11.41 -17.01
CA GLN A 41 -2.56 -11.09 -16.95
C GLN A 41 -1.68 -12.23 -16.35
N CYS A 42 -1.99 -13.48 -16.71
CA CYS A 42 -1.45 -14.72 -16.09
C CYS A 42 0.08 -14.83 -16.03
N ASP A 43 0.79 -14.15 -16.94
CA ASP A 43 2.24 -14.24 -17.15
C ASP A 43 3.00 -12.98 -16.70
N THR A 44 2.31 -12.05 -16.02
CA THR A 44 2.91 -10.79 -15.55
C THR A 44 2.76 -10.61 -14.04
N VAL A 45 3.47 -9.63 -13.47
CA VAL A 45 3.31 -9.22 -12.07
C VAL A 45 1.92 -8.64 -11.76
N GLY A 46 1.16 -8.24 -12.78
CA GLY A 46 -0.21 -7.74 -12.68
C GLY A 46 -1.29 -8.83 -12.65
N ILE A 47 -0.90 -10.10 -12.47
CA ILE A 47 -1.81 -11.24 -12.43
C ILE A 47 -2.97 -11.02 -11.47
N LYS A 48 -4.19 -11.27 -11.96
CA LYS A 48 -5.38 -11.46 -11.13
C LYS A 48 -5.93 -12.84 -11.40
N TYR A 49 -5.85 -13.69 -10.39
CA TYR A 49 -6.22 -15.08 -10.47
C TYR A 49 -7.17 -15.45 -9.34
N GLY A 50 -8.30 -16.07 -9.68
CA GLY A 50 -9.34 -16.41 -8.72
C GLY A 50 -9.90 -15.16 -8.06
N LYS A 51 -10.16 -15.24 -6.76
CA LYS A 51 -10.66 -14.13 -5.95
C LYS A 51 -9.56 -13.43 -5.15
N TYR A 52 -8.44 -14.10 -4.89
CA TYR A 52 -7.45 -13.66 -3.89
C TYR A 52 -6.04 -13.45 -4.44
N CYS A 53 -5.68 -14.02 -5.59
CA CYS A 53 -4.31 -13.87 -6.08
C CYS A 53 -4.16 -12.61 -6.91
N GLY A 54 -3.41 -11.63 -6.39
CA GLY A 54 -2.96 -10.46 -7.14
C GLY A 54 -2.64 -9.29 -6.21
N VAL A 55 -1.76 -8.38 -6.65
CA VAL A 55 -1.46 -7.19 -5.84
C VAL A 55 -2.69 -6.29 -5.77
N GLY A 56 -3.22 -6.08 -4.57
CA GLY A 56 -4.43 -5.28 -4.36
C GLY A 56 -5.72 -5.96 -4.84
N HIS A 57 -5.70 -7.27 -5.08
CA HIS A 57 -6.86 -8.07 -5.47
C HIS A 57 -7.12 -9.10 -4.37
N SER A 58 -8.28 -9.03 -3.71
CA SER A 58 -8.64 -9.93 -2.61
C SER A 58 -10.13 -10.27 -2.65
N GLY A 59 -10.52 -11.42 -2.10
CA GLY A 59 -11.91 -11.88 -2.11
C GLY A 59 -12.75 -11.24 -1.00
N CYS A 60 -14.06 -11.17 -1.20
CA CYS A 60 -14.96 -10.62 -0.20
C CYS A 60 -15.07 -11.52 1.05
N PRO A 61 -15.46 -10.97 2.21
CA PRO A 61 -15.71 -11.78 3.40
C PRO A 61 -16.71 -12.90 3.12
N GLY A 62 -16.35 -14.13 3.50
CA GLY A 62 -17.19 -15.32 3.33
C GLY A 62 -17.11 -15.96 1.94
N GLU A 63 -16.34 -15.41 1.00
CA GLU A 63 -16.09 -16.08 -0.27
C GLU A 63 -15.11 -17.23 -0.09
N GLU A 64 -15.41 -18.37 -0.72
CA GLU A 64 -14.48 -19.49 -0.83
C GLU A 64 -13.50 -19.28 -2.00
N PRO A 65 -12.26 -19.77 -1.91
CA PRO A 65 -11.28 -19.70 -2.98
C PRO A 65 -11.71 -20.55 -4.19
N CYS A 66 -11.29 -20.15 -5.38
CA CYS A 66 -11.66 -20.81 -6.64
C CYS A 66 -11.00 -22.19 -6.81
N ASP A 67 -9.80 -22.38 -6.26
CA ASP A 67 -9.06 -23.64 -6.22
C ASP A 67 -7.90 -23.60 -5.19
N ASP A 68 -7.04 -24.61 -5.20
CA ASP A 68 -5.89 -24.72 -4.28
C ASP A 68 -4.87 -23.57 -4.44
N LEU A 69 -4.71 -23.02 -5.65
CA LEU A 69 -3.80 -21.90 -5.90
C LEU A 69 -4.37 -20.62 -5.29
N ASP A 70 -5.65 -20.38 -5.51
CA ASP A 70 -6.37 -19.23 -4.93
C ASP A 70 -6.47 -19.32 -3.39
N ALA A 71 -6.58 -20.54 -2.84
CA ALA A 71 -6.55 -20.79 -1.40
C ALA A 71 -5.21 -20.40 -0.77
N CYS A 72 -4.09 -20.60 -1.47
CA CYS A 72 -2.79 -20.10 -1.01
C CYS A 72 -2.80 -18.58 -0.84
N CYS A 73 -3.41 -17.86 -1.79
CA CYS A 73 -3.49 -16.40 -1.78
C CYS A 73 -4.46 -15.88 -0.72
N MET A 74 -5.60 -16.53 -0.52
CA MET A 74 -6.52 -16.19 0.58
C MET A 74 -5.81 -16.25 1.94
N ALA A 75 -5.01 -17.30 2.18
CA ALA A 75 -4.24 -17.44 3.41
C ALA A 75 -3.13 -16.38 3.53
N HIS A 76 -2.55 -15.94 2.40
CA HIS A 76 -1.55 -14.88 2.36
C HIS A 76 -2.17 -13.52 2.69
N ASP A 77 -3.28 -13.16 2.06
CA ASP A 77 -4.03 -11.94 2.31
C ASP A 77 -4.41 -11.81 3.79
N ALA A 78 -4.94 -12.88 4.38
CA ALA A 78 -5.22 -12.93 5.82
C ALA A 78 -3.95 -12.75 6.67
N CYS A 79 -2.82 -13.32 6.24
CA CYS A 79 -1.54 -13.19 6.94
C CYS A 79 -1.03 -11.75 6.89
N VAL A 80 -0.99 -11.11 5.72
CA VAL A 80 -0.50 -9.73 5.58
C VAL A 80 -1.48 -8.71 6.15
N GLY A 81 -2.79 -8.98 6.16
CA GLY A 81 -3.77 -8.18 6.87
C GLY A 81 -3.52 -8.17 8.39
N LYS A 82 -3.03 -9.29 8.94
CA LYS A 82 -2.69 -9.41 10.37
C LYS A 82 -1.30 -8.88 10.73
N PHE A 83 -0.28 -9.15 9.92
CA PHE A 83 1.12 -8.90 10.26
C PHE A 83 1.79 -7.78 9.46
N GLY A 84 1.13 -7.25 8.43
CA GLY A 84 1.63 -6.23 7.52
C GLY A 84 2.19 -6.77 6.20
N MET A 85 2.14 -5.94 5.17
CA MET A 85 2.54 -6.27 3.79
C MET A 85 4.03 -6.59 3.61
N THR A 86 4.91 -6.19 4.55
CA THR A 86 6.35 -6.47 4.51
C THR A 86 6.75 -7.69 5.35
N HIS A 87 5.77 -8.44 5.89
CA HIS A 87 6.06 -9.56 6.77
C HIS A 87 6.60 -10.77 5.98
N VAL A 88 7.93 -10.94 5.99
CA VAL A 88 8.67 -11.97 5.24
C VAL A 88 8.06 -13.37 5.39
N LYS A 89 7.64 -13.77 6.60
CA LYS A 89 7.07 -15.10 6.82
C LYS A 89 5.76 -15.32 6.07
N CYS A 90 4.96 -14.28 5.82
CA CYS A 90 3.75 -14.41 4.99
C CYS A 90 4.12 -14.74 3.55
N HIS A 91 5.08 -13.99 2.98
CA HIS A 91 5.57 -14.22 1.61
C HIS A 91 6.24 -15.58 1.43
N THR A 92 7.06 -16.02 2.39
CA THR A 92 7.67 -17.36 2.36
C THR A 92 6.64 -18.48 2.44
N LYS A 93 5.58 -18.32 3.24
CA LYS A 93 4.48 -19.30 3.31
C LYS A 93 3.73 -19.38 1.98
N LEU A 94 3.39 -18.24 1.38
CA LEU A 94 2.72 -18.19 0.08
C LEU A 94 3.58 -18.88 -0.99
N ARG A 95 4.86 -18.49 -1.11
CA ARG A 95 5.81 -19.13 -2.03
C ARG A 95 5.82 -20.66 -1.91
N ASN A 96 5.93 -21.17 -0.69
CA ASN A 96 5.98 -22.62 -0.45
C ASN A 96 4.66 -23.32 -0.77
N CYS A 97 3.53 -22.66 -0.54
CA CYS A 97 2.20 -23.14 -0.93
C CYS A 97 2.10 -23.26 -2.46
N LEU A 98 2.46 -22.20 -3.18
CA LEU A 98 2.45 -22.16 -4.65
C LEU A 98 3.34 -23.24 -5.27
N ILE A 99 4.52 -23.50 -4.71
CA ILE A 99 5.42 -24.58 -5.18
C ILE A 99 4.75 -25.95 -5.03
N LYS A 100 4.02 -26.21 -3.93
CA LYS A 100 3.30 -27.47 -3.73
C LYS A 100 2.16 -27.61 -4.73
N VAL A 101 1.39 -26.55 -4.92
CA VAL A 101 0.27 -26.53 -5.87
C VAL A 101 0.77 -26.71 -7.30
N GLN A 102 1.86 -26.05 -7.70
CA GLN A 102 2.50 -26.23 -9.00
C GLN A 102 2.90 -27.69 -9.24
N LYS A 103 3.47 -28.36 -8.24
CA LYS A 103 3.87 -29.78 -8.31
C LYS A 103 2.70 -30.76 -8.41
N SER A 104 1.49 -30.33 -8.08
CA SER A 104 0.30 -31.19 -8.21
C SER A 104 -0.06 -31.53 -9.66
N GLY A 105 0.45 -30.74 -10.64
CA GLY A 105 0.17 -30.94 -12.06
C GLY A 105 -1.29 -30.67 -12.47
N LYS A 106 -2.13 -30.18 -11.56
CA LYS A 106 -3.50 -29.75 -11.89
C LYS A 106 -3.48 -28.54 -12.83
N VAL A 107 -4.51 -28.39 -13.64
CA VAL A 107 -4.68 -27.20 -14.50
C VAL A 107 -5.10 -25.98 -13.66
N GLY A 108 -5.90 -26.18 -12.62
CA GLY A 108 -6.57 -25.11 -11.88
C GLY A 108 -8.00 -24.88 -12.38
N PHE A 109 -8.67 -23.84 -11.89
CA PHE A 109 -10.05 -23.53 -12.27
C PHE A 109 -10.19 -22.94 -13.68
N SER A 110 -9.11 -22.39 -14.26
CA SER A 110 -9.11 -21.73 -15.57
C SER A 110 -8.08 -22.35 -16.53
N ASN A 111 -8.51 -22.62 -17.76
CA ASN A 111 -7.62 -23.03 -18.85
C ASN A 111 -6.80 -21.87 -19.44
N GLU A 112 -7.25 -20.63 -19.23
CA GLU A 112 -6.57 -19.42 -19.72
C GLU A 112 -5.34 -19.09 -18.86
N CYS A 113 -5.45 -19.27 -17.55
CA CYS A 113 -4.34 -19.16 -16.59
C CYS A 113 -4.07 -20.53 -15.94
N PRO A 114 -3.47 -21.50 -16.63
CA PRO A 114 -3.16 -22.79 -16.01
C PRO A 114 -2.10 -22.62 -14.91
N TYR A 115 -2.05 -23.54 -13.94
CA TYR A 115 -1.03 -23.55 -12.88
C TYR A 115 0.40 -23.51 -13.42
N SER A 116 0.65 -24.11 -14.59
CA SER A 116 1.95 -24.08 -15.27
C SER A 116 2.43 -22.67 -15.62
N THR A 117 1.51 -21.70 -15.71
CA THR A 117 1.81 -20.29 -15.98
C THR A 117 1.60 -19.44 -14.72
N ALA A 118 0.45 -19.55 -14.07
CA ALA A 118 0.07 -18.70 -12.94
C ALA A 118 0.98 -18.91 -11.72
N ALA A 119 1.22 -20.17 -11.32
CA ALA A 119 2.04 -20.47 -10.14
C ALA A 119 3.49 -19.97 -10.26
N PRO A 120 4.26 -20.23 -11.35
CA PRO A 120 5.62 -19.72 -11.45
C PRO A 120 5.68 -18.18 -11.53
N THR A 121 4.70 -17.53 -12.15
CA THR A 121 4.58 -16.06 -12.14
C THR A 121 4.45 -15.53 -10.71
N MET A 122 3.54 -16.10 -9.92
CA MET A 122 3.35 -15.71 -8.52
C MET A 122 4.57 -16.04 -7.64
N ILE A 123 5.24 -17.19 -7.86
CA ILE A 123 6.46 -17.57 -7.14
C ILE A 123 7.57 -16.53 -7.34
N ARG A 124 7.79 -16.09 -8.59
CA ARG A 124 8.76 -15.01 -8.89
C ARG A 124 8.38 -13.70 -8.20
N GLY A 125 7.10 -13.35 -8.20
CA GLY A 125 6.59 -12.20 -7.46
C GLY A 125 6.88 -12.29 -5.96
N MET A 126 6.71 -13.48 -5.36
CA MET A 126 7.03 -13.71 -3.94
C MET A 126 8.53 -13.64 -3.65
N ASP A 127 9.39 -14.14 -4.54
CA ASP A 127 10.84 -14.02 -4.40
C ASP A 127 11.27 -12.55 -4.37
N LEU A 128 10.71 -11.72 -5.25
CA LEU A 128 10.94 -10.27 -5.25
C LEU A 128 10.38 -9.61 -3.97
N ALA A 129 9.18 -9.98 -3.53
CA ALA A 129 8.58 -9.44 -2.31
C ALA A 129 9.39 -9.76 -1.05
N ILE A 130 9.94 -10.98 -0.94
CA ILE A 130 10.84 -11.39 0.15
C ILE A 130 12.11 -10.54 0.14
N LEU A 131 12.75 -10.39 -1.02
CA LEU A 131 13.96 -9.57 -1.17
C LEU A 131 13.71 -8.13 -0.72
N LEU A 132 12.62 -7.51 -1.20
CA LEU A 132 12.26 -6.14 -0.85
C LEU A 132 11.93 -5.99 0.64
N SER A 133 11.23 -6.96 1.23
CA SER A 133 10.90 -6.97 2.65
C SER A 133 12.17 -7.03 3.53
N GLN A 134 13.18 -7.79 3.11
CA GLN A 134 14.46 -7.87 3.81
C GLN A 134 15.28 -6.57 3.70
N LEU A 135 15.30 -5.92 2.53
CA LEU A 135 15.97 -4.64 2.35
C LEU A 135 15.35 -3.52 3.20
N GLY A 136 14.02 -3.51 3.33
CA GLY A 136 13.31 -2.56 4.19
C GLY A 136 13.75 -2.65 5.66
N ASN A 137 13.93 -3.87 6.18
CA ASN A 137 14.41 -4.08 7.54
C ASN A 137 15.87 -3.63 7.72
N SER A 138 16.73 -3.84 6.71
CA SER A 138 18.12 -3.41 6.73
C SER A 138 18.24 -1.87 6.71
N VAL A 139 17.43 -1.17 5.91
CA VAL A 139 17.41 0.31 5.86
C VAL A 139 16.93 0.91 7.20
N VAL A 140 15.98 0.25 7.87
CA VAL A 140 15.57 0.64 9.24
C VAL A 140 16.73 0.48 10.22
N LEU A 141 17.48 -0.63 10.15
CA LEU A 141 18.67 -0.83 10.98
C LEU A 141 19.77 0.21 10.71
N SER A 142 20.00 0.57 9.45
CA SER A 142 20.93 1.64 9.07
C SER A 142 20.48 3.01 9.60
N SER A 143 19.17 3.26 9.67
CA SER A 143 18.62 4.50 10.26
C SER A 143 18.64 4.56 11.78
N LEU A 144 18.96 3.44 12.45
CA LEU A 144 19.21 3.38 13.90
C LEU A 144 20.69 3.62 14.26
N SER A 145 21.57 3.77 13.25
CA SER A 145 22.94 4.28 13.46
C SER A 145 22.91 5.81 13.71
N PRO A 146 23.74 6.34 14.62
CA PRO A 146 23.69 7.75 15.00
C PRO A 146 23.92 8.67 13.80
N PRO A 147 23.25 9.84 13.75
CA PRO A 147 23.32 10.73 12.61
C PRO A 147 24.75 11.27 12.44
N THR A 148 25.30 11.05 11.26
CA THR A 148 26.38 11.89 10.70
C THR A 148 25.91 13.35 10.63
N PRO A 149 26.84 14.32 10.63
CA PRO A 149 26.53 15.70 10.99
C PRO A 149 25.51 16.36 10.06
N LEU A 150 24.70 17.18 10.72
CA LEU A 150 23.54 17.90 10.24
C LEU A 150 23.81 18.72 8.96
N VAL A 151 23.28 18.26 7.83
CA VAL A 151 23.19 19.09 6.62
C VAL A 151 22.15 20.17 6.87
N ILE A 152 22.57 21.44 6.90
CA ILE A 152 21.69 22.59 7.07
C ILE A 152 20.89 22.76 5.79
N ILE A 153 19.62 22.35 5.84
CA ILE A 153 18.70 22.45 4.71
C ILE A 153 18.05 23.85 4.71
N THR A 154 18.23 24.59 3.61
CA THR A 154 17.67 25.94 3.39
C THR A 154 16.13 25.94 3.41
N PRO A 155 15.47 27.09 3.72
CA PRO A 155 14.01 27.15 3.87
C PRO A 155 13.23 26.76 2.60
N ALA A 156 13.79 27.01 1.41
CA ALA A 156 13.18 26.59 0.15
C ALA A 156 13.10 25.06 0.01
N VAL A 157 14.13 24.35 0.47
CA VAL A 157 14.19 22.89 0.39
C VAL A 157 13.33 22.24 1.48
N LYS A 158 13.11 22.89 2.63
CA LYS A 158 12.13 22.44 3.64
C LYS A 158 10.69 22.45 3.09
N VAL A 159 10.31 23.48 2.34
CA VAL A 159 8.97 23.57 1.74
C VAL A 159 8.79 22.47 0.69
N THR A 160 9.78 22.26 -0.17
CA THR A 160 9.74 21.17 -1.17
C THR A 160 9.65 19.79 -0.53
N ILE A 161 10.38 19.56 0.57
CA ILE A 161 10.31 18.29 1.32
C ILE A 161 8.93 18.11 1.97
N VAL A 162 8.36 19.14 2.60
CA VAL A 162 7.03 19.05 3.22
C VAL A 162 5.95 18.81 2.16
N VAL A 163 6.02 19.47 1.01
CA VAL A 163 5.11 19.26 -0.11
C VAL A 163 5.29 17.86 -0.71
N ALA A 164 6.53 17.38 -0.89
CA ALA A 164 6.78 16.02 -1.37
C ALA A 164 6.31 14.95 -0.37
N ILE A 165 6.46 15.19 0.93
CA ILE A 165 5.94 14.31 1.99
C ILE A 165 4.42 14.32 1.99
N LEU A 166 3.78 15.48 1.88
CA LEU A 166 2.32 15.60 1.76
C LEU A 166 1.82 14.85 0.53
N ILE A 167 2.43 15.05 -0.64
CA ILE A 167 2.09 14.34 -1.88
C ILE A 167 2.30 12.83 -1.72
N ALA A 168 3.40 12.39 -1.11
CA ALA A 168 3.68 10.97 -0.88
C ALA A 168 2.69 10.35 0.13
N VAL A 169 2.33 11.07 1.19
CA VAL A 169 1.32 10.65 2.17
C VAL A 169 -0.06 10.59 1.53
N ILE A 170 -0.43 11.55 0.68
CA ILE A 170 -1.69 11.56 -0.07
C ILE A 170 -1.73 10.38 -1.06
N HIS A 171 -0.66 10.17 -1.82
CA HIS A 171 -0.57 9.06 -2.79
C HIS A 171 -0.58 7.69 -2.10
N PHE A 172 0.10 7.55 -0.95
CA PHE A 172 0.12 6.32 -0.17
C PHE A 172 -1.22 6.04 0.53
N SER A 173 -1.91 7.09 1.01
CA SER A 173 -3.24 6.98 1.62
C SER A 173 -4.32 6.62 0.61
N CYS A 174 -4.17 7.02 -0.66
CA CYS A 174 -5.03 6.56 -1.76
C CYS A 174 -4.74 5.11 -2.21
N TYR A 175 -3.52 4.62 -2.03
CA TYR A 175 -3.10 3.28 -2.48
C TYR A 175 -3.35 2.18 -1.45
N SER A 176 -3.42 2.51 -0.16
CA SER A 176 -3.60 1.54 0.92
C SER A 176 -4.93 1.70 1.64
N SER A 177 -5.88 0.77 1.43
CA SER A 177 -7.17 0.75 2.15
C SER A 177 -7.07 0.34 3.63
N SER A 178 -5.87 0.04 4.13
CA SER A 178 -5.64 -0.40 5.51
C SER A 178 -5.20 0.78 6.39
N SER A 179 -6.10 1.25 7.26
CA SER A 179 -5.84 2.37 8.19
C SER A 179 -4.61 2.17 9.08
N SER A 180 -4.26 0.92 9.39
CA SER A 180 -3.07 0.55 10.16
C SER A 180 -1.75 0.81 9.42
N VAL A 181 -1.75 0.66 8.09
CA VAL A 181 -0.58 0.87 7.23
C VAL A 181 -0.31 2.36 7.01
N ILE A 182 -1.39 3.14 6.85
CA ILE A 182 -1.33 4.61 6.79
C ILE A 182 -0.75 5.16 8.09
N LEU A 183 -1.27 4.70 9.25
CA LEU A 183 -0.82 5.17 10.56
C LEU A 183 0.67 4.85 10.81
N SER A 184 1.13 3.65 10.42
CA SER A 184 2.54 3.25 10.55
C SER A 184 3.46 4.06 9.63
N PHE A 185 3.06 4.33 8.40
CA PHE A 185 3.82 5.18 7.47
C PHE A 185 3.90 6.63 7.97
N TYR A 186 2.79 7.16 8.49
CA TYR A 186 2.71 8.52 9.03
C TYR A 186 3.57 8.68 10.28
N GLN A 187 3.47 7.76 11.24
CA GLN A 187 4.28 7.74 12.45
C GLN A 187 5.78 7.63 12.14
N ASN A 188 6.16 6.77 11.18
CA ASN A 188 7.56 6.65 10.75
C ASN A 188 8.08 7.89 10.02
N THR A 189 7.26 8.54 9.20
CA THR A 189 7.64 9.75 8.46
C THR A 189 7.80 10.97 9.38
N ILE A 190 6.91 11.13 10.36
CA ILE A 190 6.99 12.18 11.38
C ILE A 190 8.21 11.98 12.28
N LYS A 191 8.43 10.74 12.74
CA LYS A 191 9.58 10.39 13.59
C LYS A 191 10.91 10.63 12.88
N ARG A 192 10.96 10.46 11.55
CA ARG A 192 12.17 10.63 10.72
C ARG A 192 12.48 12.09 10.38
N THR A 193 11.48 12.98 10.35
CA THR A 193 11.67 14.39 9.96
C THR A 193 11.89 15.37 11.12
N ARG A 194 11.85 14.91 12.38
CA ARG A 194 11.90 15.76 13.59
C ARG A 194 10.98 16.99 13.51
N ILE A 195 9.81 16.84 12.87
CA ILE A 195 8.79 17.89 12.86
C ILE A 195 8.09 17.85 14.21
N SER A 196 8.24 18.93 14.99
CA SER A 196 7.71 19.04 16.34
C SER A 196 6.19 18.88 16.35
N SER A 197 5.68 18.23 17.40
CA SER A 197 4.33 17.71 17.63
C SER A 197 3.18 18.72 17.66
N LEU A 198 3.34 19.94 17.12
CA LEU A 198 2.36 21.03 17.25
C LEU A 198 1.20 20.99 16.24
N LEU A 199 1.06 19.93 15.43
CA LEU A 199 -0.05 19.77 14.48
C LEU A 199 -1.12 18.75 14.92
N PHE A 200 -0.96 18.10 16.08
CA PHE A 200 -1.79 16.93 16.45
C PHE A 200 -2.96 17.18 17.40
N ASP A 201 -3.14 18.38 17.95
CA ASP A 201 -4.23 18.61 18.92
C ASP A 201 -5.62 18.80 18.30
N ASN A 202 -5.82 18.56 17.00
CA ASN A 202 -7.10 18.85 16.32
C ASN A 202 -7.76 17.71 15.53
N PHE A 203 -7.30 16.46 15.63
CA PHE A 203 -7.99 15.32 15.01
C PHE A 203 -8.43 14.29 16.06
N ASN A 204 -9.28 14.73 16.97
CA ASN A 204 -10.22 13.88 17.69
C ASN A 204 -11.58 14.57 17.61
N TYR A 205 -12.43 14.16 16.66
CA TYR A 205 -13.87 14.34 16.78
C TYR A 205 -14.59 13.28 15.91
N HIS A 206 -15.42 12.50 16.61
CA HIS A 206 -16.53 11.62 16.22
C HIS A 206 -16.72 11.21 14.76
#